data_AF-A0A5S3W1R5-F1
#
_entry.id   AF-A0A5S3W1R5-F1
#
_cell.length_a   1.000
_cell.length_b   1.000
_cell.length_c   1.000
_cell.angle_alpha   90.00
_cell.angle_beta   90.00
_cell.angle_gamma   90.00
#
_symmetry.space_group_name_H-M   'P 1'
#
loop_
_entity.id
_entity.type
_entity.pdbx_description
1 polymer ?
#
loop_
_entity_poly.entity_id
_entity_poly.type
_entity_poly.pdbx_seq_one_letter_code
_entity_poly.pdbx_strand_id
1 'polypeptide(L)'
;ADLLVNYHASVDTKIESDSLHTTYGARWNYWGIGWQTQTTTREYEVGTLVLDMIDKASNQLVWRGAKEGRLRSNQSPDQRTASINKTISELLANFPPQPQH
;
A
#
# COMPACT_ATOMS: atom_id res chain seq x y z
N ALA A 1 -7.36 31.52 -9.57
CA ALA A 1 -7.44 30.23 -10.27
C ALA A 1 -8.42 29.37 -9.52
N ASP A 2 -9.44 28.86 -10.19
CA ASP A 2 -10.39 27.91 -9.61
C ASP A 2 -9.92 26.50 -9.99
N LEU A 3 -9.59 25.67 -9.00
CA LEU A 3 -9.24 24.26 -9.23
C LEU A 3 -10.43 23.37 -8.85
N LEU A 4 -10.72 22.38 -9.69
CA LEU A 4 -11.61 21.27 -9.36
C LEU A 4 -10.77 20.15 -8.75
N VAL A 5 -11.33 19.48 -7.74
CA VAL A 5 -10.69 18.33 -7.08
C VAL A 5 -11.51 17.09 -7.38
N ASN A 6 -10.86 16.05 -7.90
CA ASN A 6 -11.43 14.72 -8.07
C ASN A 6 -10.66 13.72 -7.20
N TYR A 7 -11.33 12.69 -6.69
CA TYR A 7 -10.72 11.67 -5.86
C TYR A 7 -11.18 10.27 -6.28
N HIS A 8 -10.29 9.30 -6.15
CA HIS A 8 -10.58 7.89 -6.40
C HIS A 8 -9.93 7.04 -5.31
N ALA A 9 -10.70 6.13 -4.72
CA ALA A 9 -10.21 5.20 -3.70
C ALA A 9 -10.57 3.76 -4.08
N SER A 10 -9.59 2.85 -4.01
CA SER A 10 -9.79 1.42 -4.27
C SER A 10 -9.16 0.57 -3.17
N VAL A 11 -9.66 -0.65 -3.02
CA VAL A 11 -9.10 -1.67 -2.11
C VAL A 11 -8.88 -2.94 -2.90
N ASP A 12 -7.64 -3.44 -2.86
CA ASP A 12 -7.21 -4.66 -3.54
C ASP A 12 -6.69 -5.67 -2.50
N THR A 13 -6.99 -6.96 -2.68
CA THR A 13 -6.41 -8.02 -1.85
C THR A 13 -5.10 -8.50 -2.47
N LYS A 14 -4.00 -8.42 -1.71
CA LYS A 14 -2.68 -8.92 -2.11
C LYS A 14 -2.30 -10.14 -1.26
N ILE A 15 -1.54 -11.06 -1.86
CA ILE A 15 -1.03 -12.27 -1.21
C ILE A 15 0.49 -12.12 -1.00
N GLU A 16 0.93 -12.24 0.25
CA GLU A 16 2.34 -12.39 0.62
C GLU A 16 2.61 -13.88 0.87
N SER A 17 3.69 -14.44 0.32
CA SER A 17 4.04 -15.84 0.51
C SER A 17 5.48 -15.97 0.98
N ASP A 18 5.65 -16.36 2.24
CA ASP A 18 6.95 -16.63 2.84
C ASP A 18 7.22 -18.13 2.81
N SER A 19 8.33 -18.54 2.20
CA SER A 19 8.78 -19.94 2.20
C SER A 19 10.00 -20.09 3.10
N LEU A 20 9.85 -20.88 4.17
CA LEU A 20 10.93 -21.25 5.05
C LEU A 20 11.42 -22.66 4.68
N HIS A 21 12.73 -22.78 4.46
CA HIS A 21 13.41 -24.04 4.22
C HIS A 21 14.29 -24.35 5.43
N THR A 22 13.97 -25.40 6.19
CA THR A 22 14.77 -25.83 7.35
C THR A 22 14.97 -27.34 7.30
N THR A 23 16.21 -27.80 7.55
CA THR A 23 16.45 -29.22 7.88
C THR A 23 17.69 -29.42 8.75
N TYR A 24 17.56 -30.28 9.77
CA TYR A 24 18.64 -31.08 10.38
C TYR A 24 18.02 -32.31 11.05
N GLY A 25 18.56 -33.50 10.79
CA GLY A 25 18.12 -34.73 11.44
C GLY A 25 19.26 -35.75 11.58
N ALA A 26 19.44 -36.28 12.80
CA ALA A 26 20.35 -37.39 13.09
C ALA A 26 19.56 -38.54 13.73
N ARG A 27 19.64 -39.74 13.15
CA ARG A 27 19.18 -40.98 13.77
C ARG A 27 20.35 -41.96 13.82
N TRP A 28 20.45 -42.72 14.91
CA TRP A 28 21.53 -43.68 15.15
C TRP A 28 21.75 -44.56 13.91
N ASN A 29 22.95 -44.43 13.34
CA ASN A 29 23.51 -45.11 12.17
C ASN A 29 23.12 -44.63 10.75
N TYR A 30 22.38 -43.53 10.56
CA TYR A 30 22.24 -42.92 9.22
C TYR A 30 22.19 -41.39 9.31
N TRP A 31 23.15 -40.72 8.68
CA TRP A 31 23.12 -39.28 8.44
C TRP A 31 22.45 -39.04 7.09
N GLY A 32 21.32 -38.34 7.08
CA GLY A 32 20.57 -38.03 5.86
C GLY A 32 20.01 -36.62 5.92
N ILE A 33 20.15 -35.88 4.82
CA ILE A 33 19.58 -34.54 4.67
C ILE A 33 18.23 -34.70 3.96
N GLY A 34 17.13 -34.40 4.64
CA GLY A 34 15.79 -34.37 4.06
C GLY A 34 15.32 -32.95 3.81
N TRP A 35 14.67 -32.66 2.69
CA TRP A 35 14.17 -31.32 2.38
C TRP A 35 12.69 -31.21 2.79
N GLN A 36 12.37 -30.35 3.76
CA GLN A 36 11.00 -29.91 4.00
C GLN A 36 10.89 -28.40 3.76
N THR A 37 9.99 -28.03 2.87
CA THR A 37 9.63 -26.64 2.57
C THR A 37 8.30 -26.35 3.26
N GLN A 38 8.27 -25.35 4.13
CA GLN A 38 7.03 -24.84 4.70
C GLN A 38 6.75 -23.47 4.07
N THR A 39 5.75 -23.41 3.20
CA THR A 39 5.25 -22.15 2.62
C THR A 39 4.07 -21.66 3.44
N THR A 40 4.18 -20.45 3.97
CA THR A 40 3.10 -19.74 4.66
C THR A 40 2.62 -18.61 3.78
N THR A 41 1.32 -18.59 3.49
CA THR A 41 0.69 -17.58 2.65
C THR A 41 -0.21 -16.69 3.51
N ARG A 42 -0.10 -15.37 3.36
CA ARG A 42 -0.89 -14.39 4.09
C ARG A 42 -1.53 -13.39 3.13
N GLU A 43 -2.84 -13.30 3.20
CA GLU A 43 -3.60 -12.26 2.50
C GLU A 43 -3.62 -10.96 3.32
N TYR A 44 -3.52 -9.83 2.62
CA TYR A 44 -3.67 -8.50 3.20
C TYR A 44 -4.32 -7.54 2.20
N GLU A 45 -5.12 -6.62 2.72
CA GLU A 45 -5.76 -5.57 1.92
C GLU A 45 -4.82 -4.37 1.73
N VAL A 46 -4.79 -3.83 0.51
CA VAL A 46 -4.09 -2.59 0.17
C VAL A 46 -5.12 -1.58 -0.31
N GLY A 47 -5.17 -0.43 0.37
CA GLY A 47 -5.95 0.72 -0.07
C GLY A 47 -5.09 1.63 -0.93
N THR A 48 -5.65 2.12 -2.03
CA THR A 48 -5.05 3.12 -2.91
C THR A 48 -5.92 4.37 -2.91
N LEU A 49 -5.32 5.53 -2.71
CA LEU A 49 -5.97 6.84 -2.82
C LEU A 49 -5.28 7.66 -3.92
N VAL A 50 -6.08 8.18 -4.84
CA VAL A 50 -5.65 9.08 -5.92
C VAL A 50 -6.43 10.39 -5.79
N LEU A 51 -5.72 11.52 -5.82
CA LEU A 51 -6.29 12.86 -5.91
C LEU A 51 -5.82 13.54 -7.19
N ASP A 52 -6.78 14.13 -7.91
CA ASP A 52 -6.59 14.87 -9.15
C ASP A 52 -6.99 16.32 -8.95
N MET A 53 -6.08 17.23 -9.31
CA MET A 53 -6.36 18.67 -9.36
C MET A 53 -6.50 19.06 -10.82
N ILE A 54 -7.63 19.64 -11.17
CA ILE A 54 -8.02 19.98 -12.55
C ILE A 54 -8.22 21.49 -12.62
N ASP A 55 -7.59 22.13 -13.59
CA ASP A 55 -7.85 23.54 -13.88
C ASP A 55 -9.25 23.71 -14.46
N LYS A 56 -10.09 24.51 -13.80
CA LYS A 56 -11.50 24.66 -14.18
C LYS A 56 -11.68 25.36 -15.53
N ALA A 57 -10.76 26.26 -15.91
CA ALA A 57 -10.89 27.05 -17.13
C ALA A 57 -10.55 26.24 -18.38
N SER A 58 -9.49 25.44 -18.33
CA SER A 58 -9.02 24.58 -19.42
C SER A 58 -9.56 23.15 -19.37
N ASN A 59 -10.14 22.74 -18.23
CA ASN A 59 -10.54 21.37 -17.93
C ASN A 59 -9.39 20.36 -18.05
N GLN A 60 -8.16 20.79 -17.76
CA GLN A 60 -6.94 19.98 -17.84
C GLN A 60 -6.48 19.53 -16.46
N LEU A 61 -5.99 18.29 -16.36
CA LEU A 61 -5.31 17.80 -15.16
C LEU A 61 -3.99 18.56 -14.97
N VAL A 62 -3.87 19.29 -13.86
CA VAL A 62 -2.65 20.06 -13.54
C VAL A 62 -1.76 19.35 -12.53
N TRP A 63 -2.33 18.44 -11.74
CA TRP A 63 -1.57 17.63 -10.80
C TRP A 63 -2.33 16.36 -10.39
N ARG A 64 -1.57 15.29 -10.12
CA ARG A 64 -2.08 14.04 -9.55
C ARG A 64 -1.16 13.57 -8.43
N GLY A 65 -1.75 13.28 -7.28
CA GLY A 65 -1.08 12.57 -6.19
C GLY A 65 -1.70 11.19 -6.01
N ALA A 66 -0.87 10.17 -5.79
CA ALA A 66 -1.32 8.82 -5.48
C ALA A 66 -0.54 8.24 -4.31
N LYS A 67 -1.22 7.51 -3.42
CA LYS A 67 -0.60 6.82 -2.30
C LYS A 67 -1.31 5.50 -2.02
N GLU A 68 -0.53 4.45 -1.83
CA GLU A 68 -1.01 3.13 -1.41
C GLU A 68 -0.58 2.80 0.02
N GLY A 69 -1.35 1.96 0.72
CA GLY A 69 -1.03 1.52 2.07
C GLY A 69 -1.78 0.26 2.48
N ARG A 70 -1.11 -0.57 3.30
CA ARG A 70 -1.74 -1.76 3.90
C ARG A 70 -2.85 -1.35 4.88
N LEU A 71 -4.06 -1.87 4.69
CA LEU A 71 -5.17 -1.61 5.58
C LEU A 71 -5.07 -2.48 6.84
N ARG A 72 -5.50 -1.92 7.97
CA ARG A 72 -5.53 -2.62 9.25
C ARG A 72 -6.98 -2.91 9.60
N SER A 73 -7.33 -4.20 9.74
CA SER A 73 -8.69 -4.65 10.03
C SER A 73 -9.24 -4.14 11.37
N ASN A 74 -8.37 -3.96 12.38
CA ASN A 74 -8.76 -3.70 13.77
C ASN A 74 -8.67 -2.22 14.19
N GLN A 75 -8.96 -1.28 13.28
CA GLN A 75 -8.96 0.15 13.60
C GLN A 75 -10.35 0.64 14.00
N SER A 76 -10.43 1.46 15.06
CA SER A 76 -11.65 2.21 15.38
C SER A 76 -11.97 3.25 14.29
N PRO A 77 -13.22 3.73 14.17
CA PRO A 77 -13.57 4.79 13.22
C PRO A 77 -12.66 6.03 13.31
N ASP A 78 -12.34 6.47 14.52
CA ASP A 78 -11.46 7.62 14.75
C ASP A 78 -10.03 7.37 14.25
N GLN A 79 -9.49 6.17 14.49
CA GLN A 79 -8.17 5.78 14.00
C GLN A 79 -8.12 5.70 12.46
N ARG A 80 -9.20 5.23 11.83
CA ARG A 80 -9.31 5.21 10.36
C ARG A 80 -9.31 6.63 9.80
N THR A 81 -10.13 7.52 10.35
CA THR A 81 -10.19 8.92 9.95
C THR A 81 -8.84 9.62 10.13
N ALA A 82 -8.17 9.41 11.27
CA ALA A 82 -6.84 9.97 11.52
C ALA A 82 -5.80 9.46 10.52
N SER A 83 -5.85 8.16 10.16
CA SER A 83 -4.96 7.58 9.16
C SER A 83 -5.19 8.19 7.78
N ILE A 84 -6.44 8.32 7.35
CA ILE A 84 -6.81 8.93 6.06
C ILE A 84 -6.34 10.38 6.01
N ASN A 85 -6.63 11.18 7.04
CA ASN A 85 -6.20 12.58 7.11
C ASN A 85 -4.68 12.71 7.03
N LYS A 86 -3.94 11.84 7.73
CA LYS A 86 -2.48 11.79 7.65
C LYS A 86 -2.01 11.47 6.22
N THR A 87 -2.61 10.47 5.58
CA THR A 87 -2.28 10.10 4.20
C THR A 87 -2.51 11.25 3.22
N ILE A 88 -3.64 11.96 3.35
CA ILE A 88 -3.95 13.15 2.53
C ILE A 88 -2.93 14.26 2.78
N SER A 89 -2.61 14.57 4.04
CA SER A 89 -1.59 15.58 4.37
C SER A 89 -0.22 15.25 3.78
N GLU A 90 0.20 13.99 3.85
CA GLU A 90 1.47 13.54 3.26
C GLU A 90 1.45 13.58 1.73
N LEU A 91 0.32 13.26 1.11
CA LEU A 91 0.15 13.29 -0.34
C LEU A 91 0.15 14.73 -0.89
N LEU A 92 -0.44 15.66 -0.16
CA LEU A 92 -0.48 17.09 -0.50
C LEU A 92 0.79 17.85 -0.07
N ALA A 93 1.69 17.25 0.71
CA ALA A 93 2.92 17.91 1.17
C ALA A 93 3.82 18.40 0.01
N ASN A 94 3.76 17.73 -1.14
CA ASN A 94 4.51 18.07 -2.35
C ASN A 94 3.66 18.83 -3.39
N PHE A 95 2.45 19.26 -3.03
CA PHE A 95 1.58 20.07 -3.88
C PHE A 95 1.69 21.56 -3.51
N PRO A 96 1.70 22.49 -4.48
CA PRO A 96 1.81 22.24 -5.92
C PRO A 96 3.24 21.78 -6.29
N PRO A 97 3.38 20.96 -7.36
CA PRO A 97 4.70 20.55 -7.83
C PRO A 97 5.45 21.81 -8.27
N GLN A 98 6.71 21.95 -7.85
CA GLN A 98 7.53 23.05 -8.36
C GLN A 98 7.82 22.82 -9.85
N PRO A 99 7.78 23.87 -10.69
CA PRO A 99 8.16 23.74 -12.09
C PRO A 99 9.60 23.21 -12.16
N GLN A 100 9.80 22.12 -12.90
CA GLN A 100 11.15 21.67 -13.25
C GLN A 100 11.71 22.69 -14.25
N HIS A 101 12.69 23.47 -13.80
CA HIS A 101 13.43 24.45 -14.60
C HIS A 101 14.38 23.78 -15.59
#